data_AF-A0A017HU43-F1
#
_entry.id   AF-A0A017HU43-F1
#
_cell.length_a   1.000
_cell.length_b   1.000
_cell.length_c   1.000
_cell.angle_alpha   90.00
_cell.angle_beta   90.00
_cell.angle_gamma   90.00
#
_symmetry.space_group_name_H-M   'P 1'
#
loop_
_entity.id
_entity.type
_entity.pdbx_description
1 polymer ?
#
loop_
_entity_poly.entity_id
_entity_poly.type
_entity_poly.pdbx_seq_one_letter_code
_entity_poly.pdbx_strand_id
1 'polypeptide(L)' 'MAFSKLKAHLRRREARSFERVLEALGSICHLFTSTECQNYFRAAGYAPD' A
#
# COMPACT_ATOMS: atom_id res chain seq x y z
N MET A 1 -0.50 -3.91 -10.04
CA MET A 1 0.64 -3.59 -9.15
C MET A 1 0.10 -3.06 -7.81
N ALA A 2 0.53 -3.64 -6.69
CA ALA A 2 0.03 -3.29 -5.35
C ALA A 2 0.19 -1.79 -5.02
N PHE A 3 1.34 -1.21 -5.38
CA PHE A 3 1.59 0.22 -5.13
C PHE A 3 0.65 1.17 -5.89
N SER A 4 0.26 0.85 -7.13
CA SER A 4 -0.72 1.64 -7.87
C SER A 4 -2.10 1.60 -7.21
N LYS A 5 -2.51 0.44 -6.69
CA LYS A 5 -3.74 0.26 -5.90
C LYS A 5 -3.69 1.09 -4.61
N LEU A 6 -2.55 1.05 -3.90
CA LEU A 6 -2.31 1.85 -2.68
C LEU A 6 -2.50 3.35 -2.96
N LYS A 7 -1.83 3.86 -3.99
CA LYS A 7 -1.95 5.27 -4.41
C LYS A 7 -3.37 5.66 -4.78
N ALA A 8 -4.10 4.77 -5.47
CA ALA A 8 -5.49 5.04 -5.83
C ALA A 8 -6.40 5.20 -4.59
N HIS A 9 -6.24 4.33 -3.58
CA HIS A 9 -6.99 4.45 -2.33
C HIS A 9 -6.59 5.69 -1.52
N LEU A 10 -5.30 6.02 -1.44
CA LEU A 10 -4.83 7.23 -0.76
C LEU A 10 -5.37 8.50 -1.40
N ARG A 11 -5.33 8.59 -2.74
CA ARG A 11 -5.88 9.74 -3.49
C ARG A 11 -7.38 9.92 -3.25
N ARG A 12 -8.14 8.82 -3.18
CA ARG A 12 -9.59 8.86 -2.87
C ARG A 12 -9.91 9.34 -1.46
N ARG A 13 -9.01 9.13 -0.50
CA ARG A 13 -9.22 9.56 0.90
C ARG A 13 -8.90 11.03 1.15
N GLU A 14 -8.36 11.74 0.16
CA GLU A 14 -7.97 13.15 0.24
C GLU A 14 -7.17 13.50 1.52
N ALA A 15 -6.35 12.56 2.02
CA ALA A 15 -5.55 12.80 3.22
C ALA A 15 -4.45 13.83 2.91
N ARG A 16 -4.58 15.06 3.42
CA ARG A 16 -3.64 16.17 3.17
C ARG A 16 -2.68 16.45 4.32
N SER A 17 -2.77 15.71 5.43
CA SER A 17 -1.79 15.77 6.52
C SER A 17 -1.06 14.44 6.68
N PHE A 18 0.18 14.51 7.16
CA PHE A 18 1.02 13.33 7.35
C PHE A 18 0.37 12.29 8.27
N GLU A 19 -0.22 12.73 9.39
CA GLU A 19 -0.95 11.87 10.31
C GLU A 19 -2.13 11.16 9.65
N ARG A 20 -2.93 11.90 8.85
CA ARG A 20 -4.07 11.33 8.14
C ARG A 20 -3.64 10.35 7.05
N VAL A 21 -2.50 10.59 6.42
CA VAL A 21 -1.92 9.63 5.47
C VAL A 21 -1.49 8.35 6.18
N LEU A 22 -0.84 8.43 7.35
CA LEU A 22 -0.45 7.26 8.13
C LEU A 22 -1.67 6.46 8.63
N GLU A 23 -2.68 7.14 9.15
CA GLU A 23 -3.94 6.52 9.58
C GLU A 23 -4.64 5.81 8.39
N ALA A 24 -4.68 6.47 7.24
CA ALA A 24 -5.22 5.90 6.01
C ALA A 24 -4.42 4.68 5.54
N LEU A 25 -3.09 4.73 5.61
CA LEU A 25 -2.22 3.61 5.25
C LEU A 25 -2.52 2.36 6.08
N GLY A 26 -2.66 2.49 7.41
CA GLY A 26 -3.01 1.35 8.27
C GLY A 26 -4.31 0.67 7.82
N SER A 27 -5.35 1.46 7.58
CA SER A 27 -6.64 0.94 7.10
C SER A 27 -6.58 0.37 5.68
N ILE A 28 -5.82 0.98 4.78
CA ILE A 28 -5.70 0.54 3.38
C ILE A 28 -4.86 -0.74 3.26
N CYS A 29 -3.82 -0.90 4.07
CA CYS A 29 -2.97 -2.10 4.06
C CYS A 29 -3.78 -3.38 4.38
N HIS A 30 -4.86 -3.30 5.16
CA HIS A 30 -5.78 -4.42 5.38
C HIS A 30 -6.52 -4.90 4.12
N LEU A 31 -6.52 -4.11 3.04
CA LEU A 31 -7.15 -4.47 1.75
C LEU A 31 -6.22 -5.26 0.83
N PHE A 32 -5.00 -5.54 1.26
CA PHE A 32 -4.01 -6.30 0.50
C PHE A 32 -3.86 -7.71 1.08
N THR A 33 -3.82 -8.68 0.18
CA THR A 33 -3.49 -10.05 0.53
C THR A 33 -1.98 -10.23 0.70
N SER A 34 -1.56 -11.23 1.47
CA SER A 34 -0.14 -11.60 1.61
C SER A 34 0.53 -11.84 0.25
N THR A 35 -0.18 -12.45 -0.70
CA THR A 35 0.31 -12.71 -2.05
C THR A 35 0.53 -11.41 -2.84
N GLU A 36 -0.39 -10.45 -2.78
CA GLU A 36 -0.21 -9.14 -3.44
C GLU A 36 1.01 -8.40 -2.88
N CYS A 37 1.21 -8.45 -1.56
CA CYS A 37 2.37 -7.86 -0.89
C CYS A 37 3.67 -8.56 -1.31
N GLN A 38 3.73 -9.89 -1.24
CA GLN A 38 4.90 -10.67 -1.66
C GLN A 38 5.26 -10.41 -3.12
N ASN A 39 4.28 -10.39 -4.02
CA ASN A 39 4.51 -10.10 -5.43
C ASN A 39 5.11 -8.69 -5.63
N TYR A 40 4.63 -7.71 -4.87
CA TYR A 40 5.21 -6.36 -4.91
C TYR A 40 6.65 -6.32 -4.40
N PHE A 41 6.91 -6.92 -3.23
CA PHE A 41 8.27 -6.94 -2.66
C PHE A 41 9.24 -7.72 -3.55
N ARG A 42 8.81 -8.84 -4.13
CA ARG A 42 9.62 -9.61 -5.09
C ARG A 42 9.93 -8.82 -6.35
N ALA A 43 8.93 -8.15 -6.94
CA ALA A 43 9.14 -7.30 -8.11
C ALA A 43 10.05 -6.09 -7.82
N ALA A 44 10.11 -5.65 -6.58
CA ALA A 44 10.97 -4.55 -6.13
C ALA A 44 12.36 -5.00 -5.63
N GLY A 45 12.67 -6.30 -5.67
CA GLY A 45 13.96 -6.84 -5.23
C GLY A 45 14.14 -6.91 -3.71
N TYR A 46 13.04 -6.87 -2.94
CA TYR A 46 13.05 -6.92 -1.47
C TYR A 46 12.62 -8.28 -0.90
N ALA A 47 12.18 -9.23 -1.73
CA ALA A 47 11.90 -10.59 -1.27
C ALA A 47 13.22 -11.38 -1.20
N PRO A 48 13.45 -12.15 -0.11
CA PRO A 48 14.55 -13.11 -0.08
C PRO A 48 14.37 -14.16 -1.18
N ASP A 49 15.49 -14.68 -1.68
CA ASP A 49 15.55 -15.77 -2.67
C ASP A 49 14.93 -17.07 -2.13
#